data_AF-A0A558D4Z9-F1
#
_entry.id   AF-A0A558D4Z9-F1
#
_cell.length_a   1.000
_cell.length_b   1.000
_cell.length_c   1.000
_cell.angle_alpha   90.00
_cell.angle_beta   90.00
_cell.angle_gamma   90.00
#
_symmetry.space_group_name_H-M   'P 1'
#
loop_
_entity.id
_entity.type
_entity.pdbx_description
1 polymer ?
#
loop_
_entity_poly.entity_id
_entity_poly.type
_entity_poly.pdbx_seq_one_letter_code
_entity_poly.pdbx_strand_id
1 'polypeptide(L)' 'MRVEHHSRQVFRHPQVGPVELDFDVLTVPGQDRQLVIFTAEPGSQAFETLQLLKVVGTRRLDVPG' A
#
# COMPACT_ATOMS: atom_id res chain seq x y z
N MET A 1 -8.56 -15.05 -10.32
CA MET A 1 -7.74 -13.83 -10.26
C MET A 1 -6.29 -14.27 -10.38
N ARG A 2 -5.49 -13.70 -11.28
CA ARG A 2 -4.10 -14.13 -11.55
C ARG A 2 -3.14 -13.04 -11.09
N VAL A 3 -2.06 -13.42 -10.41
CA VAL A 3 -0.95 -12.52 -10.07
C VAL A 3 -0.07 -12.37 -11.30
N GLU A 4 0.06 -11.15 -11.79
CA GLU A 4 0.88 -10.83 -12.98
C GLU A 4 2.26 -10.30 -12.59
N HIS A 5 2.37 -9.58 -11.48
CA HIS A 5 3.61 -8.94 -11.07
C HIS A 5 3.72 -8.86 -9.55
N HIS A 6 4.85 -9.34 -9.01
CA HIS A 6 5.24 -9.19 -7.61
C HIS A 6 6.54 -8.38 -7.56
N SER A 7 6.56 -7.28 -6.82
CA SER A 7 7.74 -6.40 -6.71
C SER A 7 7.72 -5.59 -5.42
N ARG A 8 8.81 -4.89 -5.14
CA ARG A 8 9.00 -4.06 -3.94
C ARG A 8 9.24 -2.61 -4.33
N GLN A 9 8.60 -1.68 -3.62
CA GLN A 9 8.71 -0.25 -3.88
C GLN A 9 8.70 0.57 -2.58
N VAL A 10 9.45 1.68 -2.57
CA VAL A 10 9.45 2.65 -1.46
C VAL A 10 8.49 3.79 -1.77
N PHE A 11 7.45 3.94 -0.96
CA PHE A 11 6.44 4.99 -1.03
C PHE A 11 6.77 6.14 -0.09
N ARG A 12 6.69 7.38 -0.56
CA ARG A 12 6.85 8.56 0.31
C ARG A 12 5.47 9.03 0.77
N HIS A 13 5.08 8.68 1.98
CA HIS A 13 3.83 9.14 2.58
C HIS A 13 4.04 10.47 3.32
N PRO A 14 3.17 11.48 3.14
CA PRO A 14 3.39 12.84 3.66
C PRO A 14 3.57 12.92 5.17
N GLN A 15 2.95 12.00 5.93
CA GLN A 15 2.96 12.04 7.39
C GLN A 15 3.93 11.06 8.06
N VAL A 16 4.25 9.94 7.41
CA VAL A 16 5.07 8.86 8.01
C VAL A 16 6.40 8.67 7.28
N GLY A 17 6.65 9.46 6.24
CA GLY A 17 7.89 9.39 5.47
C GLY A 17 7.95 8.18 4.52
N PRO A 18 9.15 7.67 4.22
CA PRO A 18 9.31 6.53 3.32
C PRO A 18 8.79 5.22 3.95
N VAL A 19 8.03 4.45 3.18
CA VAL A 19 7.49 3.14 3.56
C VAL A 19 7.80 2.15 2.45
N GLU A 20 8.57 1.11 2.76
CA GLU A 20 8.90 0.04 1.82
C GLU A 20 7.78 -1.01 1.82
N LEU A 21 7.14 -1.24 0.68
CA LEU A 21 6.01 -2.16 0.53
C LEU A 21 6.26 -3.12 -0.61
N ASP A 22 5.83 -4.35 -0.42
CA ASP A 22 5.70 -5.34 -1.50
C ASP A 22 4.33 -5.12 -2.16
N PHE A 23 4.25 -5.31 -3.47
CA PHE A 23 2.99 -5.16 -4.19
C PHE A 23 2.75 -6.23 -5.25
N ASP A 24 1.49 -6.59 -5.36
CA ASP A 24 0.98 -7.52 -6.35
C ASP A 24 -0.02 -6.83 -7.27
N VAL A 25 0.17 -6.97 -8.59
CA VAL A 25 -0.83 -6.55 -9.58
C VAL A 25 -1.62 -7.76 -10.04
N LEU A 26 -2.93 -7.66 -9.87
CA LEU A 26 -3.89 -8.69 -10.20
C LEU A 26 -4.85 -8.18 -11.29
N THR A 27 -4.90 -8.86 -12.44
CA THR A 27 -5.87 -8.52 -13.50
C THR A 27 -7.22 -9.16 -13.20
N VAL A 28 -8.30 -8.38 -13.35
CA VAL A 28 -9.68 -8.87 -13.19
C VAL A 28 -10.17 -9.41 -14.54
N PRO A 29 -10.48 -10.71 -14.68
CA PRO A 29 -10.91 -11.26 -15.97
C PRO A 29 -12.18 -10.58 -16.50
N GLY A 30 -12.19 -10.25 -17.80
CA GLY A 30 -13.34 -9.64 -18.47
C GLY A 30 -13.53 -8.15 -18.18
N GLN A 31 -12.60 -7.52 -17.46
CA GLN A 31 -12.56 -6.07 -17.27
C GLN A 31 -11.14 -5.57 -17.55
N ASP A 32 -10.99 -4.45 -18.24
CA ASP A 32 -9.71 -3.76 -18.40
C ASP A 32 -9.31 -3.04 -17.10
N ARG A 33 -9.44 -3.73 -15.96
CA ARG A 33 -9.21 -3.22 -14.61
C ARG A 33 -8.18 -4.10 -13.91
N GLN A 34 -7.39 -3.45 -13.07
CA GLN A 34 -6.36 -4.08 -12.25
C GLN A 34 -6.64 -3.78 -10.78
N LEU A 35 -6.38 -4.77 -9.92
CA LEU A 35 -6.27 -4.59 -8.48
C LEU A 35 -4.79 -4.60 -8.10
N VAL A 36 -4.35 -3.57 -7.39
CA VAL A 36 -3.00 -3.50 -6.84
C VAL A 36 -3.11 -3.70 -5.33
N ILE A 37 -2.41 -4.69 -4.80
CA ILE A 37 -2.39 -4.99 -3.36
C ILE A 37 -1.02 -4.61 -2.83
N PHE A 38 -0.99 -3.73 -1.83
CA PHE A 38 0.22 -3.41 -1.08
C PHE A 38 0.26 -4.21 0.22
N THR A 39 1.40 -4.83 0.50
CA THR A 39 1.64 -5.64 1.69
C THR A 39 2.99 -5.30 2.31
N ALA A 40 3.16 -5.72 3.56
CA ALA A 40 4.42 -5.63 4.28
C ALA A 40 4.60 -6.90 5.10
N GLU A 41 5.84 -7.34 5.25
CA GLU A 41 6.16 -8.52 6.05
C GLU A 41 5.74 -8.30 7.52
N PRO A 42 4.98 -9.23 8.14
CA PRO A 42 4.60 -9.12 9.54
C PRO A 42 5.80 -8.93 10.47
N GLY A 43 5.71 -7.96 11.38
CA GLY A 43 6.82 -7.62 12.29
C GLY A 43 7.88 -6.68 11.71
N SER A 44 7.80 -6.32 10.42
CA SER A 44 8.64 -5.28 9.84
C SER A 44 8.19 -3.86 10.24
N GLN A 45 9.09 -2.89 10.12
CA GLN A 45 8.76 -1.47 10.32
C GLN A 45 7.65 -0.98 9.38
N ALA A 46 7.65 -1.47 8.13
CA ALA A 46 6.62 -1.15 7.15
C ALA A 46 5.24 -1.69 7.58
N PHE A 47 5.20 -2.88 8.19
CA PHE A 47 3.96 -3.45 8.72
C PHE A 47 3.39 -2.60 9.86
N GLU A 48 4.22 -2.19 10.82
CA GLU A 48 3.80 -1.30 11.91
C GLU A 48 3.27 0.04 11.37
N THR A 49 3.97 0.59 10.38
CA THR A 49 3.57 1.83 9.70
C THR A 49 2.22 1.66 8.99
N LEU A 50 1.97 0.54 8.31
CA LEU A 50 0.65 0.25 7.73
C LEU A 50 -0.44 0.13 8.79
N GLN A 51 -0.18 -0.48 9.96
CA GLN A 51 -1.16 -0.53 11.04
C GLN A 51 -1.49 0.87 11.57
N LEU A 52 -0.49 1.74 11.71
CA LEU A 52 -0.72 3.13 12.08
C LEU A 52 -1.57 3.86 11.04
N LEU A 53 -1.23 3.72 9.75
CA LEU A 53 -1.96 4.35 8.64
C LEU A 53 -3.44 3.93 8.57
N LYS A 54 -3.81 2.72 9.00
CA LYS A 54 -5.23 2.32 9.10
C LYS A 54 -6.01 3.20 10.10
N VAL A 55 -5.35 3.66 11.16
CA VAL A 55 -5.96 4.50 12.19
C VAL A 55 -5.95 5.97 11.78
N VAL A 56 -4.81 6.47 11.31
CA VAL A 56 -4.65 7.91 10.99
C VAL A 56 -5.18 8.29 9.61
N GLY A 57 -5.18 7.37 8.64
CA GLY A 57 -5.60 7.62 7.26
C GLY A 57 -7.11 7.58 7.03
N THR A 58 -7.90 7.07 7.99
CA THR A 58 -9.37 7.07 7.93
C THR A 58 -9.98 8.32 8.56
N ARG A 59 -9.21 9.07 9.34
CA ARG A 59 -9.50 10.46 9.67
C ARG A 59 -8.90 11.30 8.57
N ARG A 60 -9.73 12.03 7.81
CA ARG A 60 -9.23 13.08 6.92
C ARG A 60 -8.57 14.13 7.82
N LEU A 61 -7.28 13.98 8.06
CA LEU A 61 -6.44 15.06 8.53
C LEU A 61 -6.31 15.95 7.30
N ASP A 62 -7.22 16.91 7.16
CA ASP A 62 -7.13 17.90 6.10
C ASP A 62 -5.70 18.46 6.11
N VAL A 63 -5.01 18.25 5.00
CA VAL A 63 -3.74 18.90 4.72
C VAL A 63 -4.11 20.22 4.04
N PRO A 64 -3.84 21.38 4.65
CA PRO A 64 -3.59 22.57 3.86
C PRO A 64 -2.26 22.34 3.13
N GLY A 65 -2.32 22.24 1.81
CA GLY A 65 -1.19 22.08 0.90
C GLY A 65 -1.64 22.11 -0.53
#